data_AF-A0A7S0QD08-F1
#
_entry.id   AF-A0A7S0QD08-F1
#
_cell.length_a   1.000
_cell.length_b   1.000
_cell.length_c   1.000
_cell.angle_alpha   90.00
_cell.angle_beta   90.00
_cell.angle_gamma   90.00
#
_symmetry.space_group_name_H-M   'P 1'
#
loop_
_entity.id
_entity.type
_entity.pdbx_description
1 polymer ?
#
loop_
_entity_poly.entity_id
_entity_poly.type
_entity_poly.pdbx_seq_one_letter_code
_entity_poly.pdbx_strand_id
1 'polypeptide(L)'
;KMFGSQDDPDAALNPEALFNLPCKVEKLIIQGNTRTKKELIERELRAALEARTHESLALELGKARRSLEDLDVFRSSLFEVDVGSATSDSVNINLHVQEKGAHTVSTSTSVIGGEGCMELAWVCRNILGGAEQIRSTVLVGHEQSNALKLDLVKPYAFDSYNLHLRLFHIGQNFSKTSGYKDLREGLIISASQAQSPHLFSYELCKRSVEAASVTSKEPDADSSWKSALQHTFVDDSRDDPLLPSVGRFIRSAFEITGWFGGRYFWRHQLEGQLHVPVASRTSLSLFGTLGMLQALSGHKPFVSDRFFVGGPLSL
;
A
#
# COMPACT_ATOMS: atom_id res chain seq x y z
N LYS A 1 5.59 8.95 73.16
CA LYS A 1 6.36 9.51 72.03
C LYS A 1 6.67 8.34 71.11
N MET A 2 5.79 8.11 70.13
CA MET A 2 5.98 8.56 68.74
C MET A 2 7.18 7.84 68.12
N PHE A 3 6.95 6.89 67.21
CA PHE A 3 6.90 7.15 65.78
C PHE A 3 6.29 5.92 65.10
N GLY A 4 5.15 6.12 64.43
CA GLY A 4 4.60 5.12 63.52
C GLY A 4 5.58 4.91 62.38
N SER A 5 5.81 3.66 62.03
CA SER A 5 6.38 3.30 60.74
C SER A 5 5.43 3.82 59.67
N GLN A 6 5.85 4.88 58.99
CA GLN A 6 5.26 5.35 57.74
C GLN A 6 5.11 4.14 56.82
N ASP A 7 3.89 3.91 56.35
CA ASP A 7 3.65 3.17 55.13
C ASP A 7 4.49 3.83 54.03
N ASP A 8 5.52 3.14 53.53
CA ASP A 8 6.19 3.50 52.29
C ASP A 8 5.15 3.34 51.16
N PRO A 9 4.71 4.42 50.49
CA PRO A 9 3.77 4.31 49.36
C PRO A 9 4.46 3.80 48.08
N ASP A 10 5.78 3.64 48.11
CA ASP A 10 6.63 3.27 46.98
C ASP A 10 7.07 1.79 47.05
N ALA A 11 6.20 0.90 47.53
CA ALA A 11 6.35 -0.53 47.28
C ALA A 11 6.30 -0.75 45.77
N ALA A 12 7.48 -0.81 45.15
CA ALA A 12 7.73 -0.92 43.72
C ALA A 12 6.62 -1.69 43.01
N LEU A 13 5.67 -0.94 42.43
CA LEU A 13 4.62 -1.49 41.58
C LEU A 13 5.33 -2.26 40.47
N ASN A 14 5.25 -3.58 40.55
CA ASN A 14 5.82 -4.45 39.55
C ASN A 14 5.18 -4.05 38.20
N PRO A 15 5.94 -3.54 37.21
CA PRO A 15 5.35 -2.97 36.00
C PRO A 15 4.49 -3.99 35.25
N GLU A 16 4.83 -5.27 35.34
CA GLU A 16 4.03 -6.38 34.78
C GLU A 16 2.68 -6.56 35.48
N ALA A 17 2.58 -6.22 36.77
CA ALA A 17 1.32 -6.27 37.50
C ALA A 17 0.36 -5.15 37.05
N LEU A 18 0.88 -3.99 36.63
CA LEU A 18 0.07 -2.87 36.12
C LEU A 18 -0.59 -3.21 34.76
N PHE A 19 0.09 -3.95 33.89
CA PHE A 19 -0.45 -4.33 32.58
C PHE A 19 -1.59 -5.37 32.67
N ASN A 20 -1.56 -6.21 33.70
CA ASN A 20 -2.57 -7.25 33.93
C ASN A 20 -3.82 -6.75 34.68
N LEU A 21 -3.86 -5.48 35.07
CA LEU A 21 -5.04 -4.92 35.73
C LEU A 21 -6.25 -4.93 34.77
N PRO A 22 -7.44 -5.25 35.30
CA PRO A 22 -8.67 -5.15 34.52
C PRO A 22 -8.94 -3.70 34.16
N CYS A 23 -9.40 -3.48 32.93
CA CYS A 23 -9.73 -2.18 32.40
C CYS A 23 -11.04 -2.27 31.62
N LYS A 24 -11.93 -1.29 31.82
CA LYS A 24 -13.15 -1.15 31.03
C LYS A 24 -13.25 0.26 30.45
N VAL A 25 -13.32 0.34 29.12
CA VAL A 25 -13.50 1.63 28.45
C VAL A 25 -14.92 2.14 28.70
N GLU A 26 -15.02 3.32 29.29
CA GLU A 26 -16.29 3.97 29.62
C GLU A 26 -16.72 4.93 28.51
N LYS A 27 -15.80 5.80 28.07
CA LYS A 27 -16.09 6.84 27.10
C LYS A 27 -14.95 7.02 26.11
N LEU A 28 -15.32 7.22 24.85
CA LEU A 28 -14.44 7.66 23.77
C LEU A 28 -14.76 9.11 23.39
N ILE A 29 -13.78 10.00 23.48
CA ILE A 29 -13.90 11.39 23.08
C ILE A 29 -12.97 11.63 21.89
N ILE A 30 -13.55 11.96 20.74
CA ILE A 30 -12.80 12.25 19.51
C ILE A 30 -12.83 13.75 19.28
N GLN A 31 -11.65 14.36 19.10
CA GLN A 31 -11.48 15.79 18.84
C GLN A 31 -10.60 16.03 17.61
N GLY A 32 -10.91 17.10 16.87
CA GLY A 32 -10.14 17.54 15.70
C GLY A 32 -10.56 16.89 14.37
N ASN A 33 -11.58 16.02 14.38
CA ASN A 33 -12.17 15.47 13.16
C ASN A 33 -13.17 16.47 12.54
N THR A 34 -12.73 17.27 11.57
CA THR A 34 -13.57 18.29 10.93
C THR A 34 -14.31 17.77 9.71
N ARG A 35 -13.64 16.96 8.89
CA ARG A 35 -14.17 16.40 7.64
C ARG A 35 -14.39 14.90 7.73
N THR A 36 -13.61 14.20 8.54
CA THR A 36 -13.69 12.74 8.70
C THR A 36 -14.84 12.37 9.61
N LYS A 37 -15.62 11.38 9.17
CA LYS A 37 -16.73 10.86 9.96
C LYS A 37 -16.22 10.17 11.22
N LYS A 38 -16.91 10.39 12.33
CA LYS A 38 -16.60 9.74 13.62
C LYS A 38 -16.71 8.21 13.51
N GLU A 39 -17.71 7.73 12.78
CA GLU A 39 -17.95 6.30 12.54
C GLU A 39 -16.72 5.57 11.98
N LEU A 40 -15.94 6.22 11.10
CA LEU A 40 -14.71 5.63 10.55
C LEU A 40 -13.65 5.47 11.64
N ILE A 41 -13.48 6.48 12.49
CA ILE A 41 -12.52 6.47 13.59
C ILE A 41 -12.94 5.43 14.64
N GLU A 42 -14.22 5.45 15.04
CA GLU A 42 -14.78 4.49 16.01
C GLU A 42 -14.63 3.04 15.54
N ARG A 43 -14.75 2.81 14.23
CA ARG A 43 -14.53 1.49 13.64
C ARG A 43 -13.09 1.00 13.84
N GLU A 44 -12.08 1.85 13.63
CA GLU A 44 -10.67 1.47 13.88
C GLU A 44 -10.41 1.20 15.36
N LEU A 45 -11.11 1.90 16.25
CA LEU A 45 -10.97 1.72 17.69
C LEU A 45 -11.83 0.58 18.26
N ARG A 46 -12.69 -0.09 17.47
CA ARG A 46 -13.65 -1.07 17.99
C ARG A 46 -12.97 -2.17 18.82
N ALA A 47 -11.85 -2.71 18.36
CA ALA A 47 -11.09 -3.71 19.09
C ALA A 47 -10.51 -3.17 20.42
N ALA A 48 -10.08 -1.90 20.43
CA ALA A 48 -9.60 -1.25 21.65
C ALA A 48 -10.73 -0.97 22.66
N LEU A 49 -11.95 -0.69 22.19
CA LEU A 49 -13.12 -0.49 23.05
C LEU A 49 -13.60 -1.78 23.73
N GLU A 50 -13.34 -2.94 23.12
CA GLU A 50 -13.69 -4.27 23.65
C GLU A 50 -12.60 -4.87 24.56
N ALA A 51 -11.44 -4.21 24.66
CA ALA A 51 -10.33 -4.62 25.50
C ALA A 51 -10.72 -4.69 26.99
N ARG A 52 -10.21 -5.70 27.70
CA ARG A 52 -10.52 -5.98 29.12
C ARG A 52 -9.35 -5.81 30.07
N THR A 53 -8.14 -5.68 29.54
CA THR A 53 -6.89 -5.52 30.31
C THR A 53 -6.10 -4.35 29.76
N HIS A 54 -5.29 -3.70 30.59
CA HIS A 54 -4.44 -2.60 30.15
C HIS A 54 -3.44 -3.03 29.07
N GLU A 55 -2.89 -4.24 29.14
CA GLU A 55 -2.05 -4.81 28.08
C GLU A 55 -2.79 -4.87 26.74
N SER A 56 -3.97 -5.50 26.72
CA SER A 56 -4.78 -5.62 25.51
C SER A 56 -5.19 -4.25 24.96
N LEU A 57 -5.53 -3.29 25.84
CA LEU A 57 -5.89 -1.95 25.44
C LEU A 57 -4.70 -1.23 24.77
N ALA A 58 -3.51 -1.29 25.37
CA ALA A 58 -2.31 -0.67 24.81
C ALA A 58 -1.94 -1.27 23.45
N LEU A 59 -2.03 -2.60 23.31
CA LEU A 59 -1.77 -3.29 22.05
C LEU A 59 -2.76 -2.89 20.95
N GLU A 60 -4.06 -2.91 21.26
CA GLU A 60 -5.11 -2.56 20.30
C GLU A 60 -5.10 -1.07 19.93
N LEU A 61 -4.77 -0.17 20.86
CA LEU A 61 -4.54 1.24 20.55
C LEU A 61 -3.33 1.43 19.63
N GLY A 62 -2.26 0.65 19.81
CA GLY A 62 -1.12 0.63 18.91
C GLY A 62 -1.49 0.18 17.49
N LYS A 63 -2.34 -0.84 17.35
CA LYS A 63 -2.87 -1.29 16.06
C LYS A 63 -3.79 -0.24 15.43
N ALA A 64 -4.73 0.31 16.19
CA ALA A 64 -5.65 1.35 15.73
C ALA A 64 -4.89 2.60 15.26
N ARG A 65 -3.81 2.98 15.96
CA ARG A 65 -2.94 4.07 15.52
C ARG A 65 -2.34 3.82 14.15
N ARG A 66 -1.77 2.62 13.93
CA ARG A 66 -1.21 2.24 12.61
C ARG A 66 -2.28 2.25 11.52
N SER A 67 -3.46 1.69 11.78
CA SER A 67 -4.57 1.75 10.82
C SER A 67 -4.98 3.18 10.48
N LEU A 68 -5.05 4.09 11.47
CA LEU A 68 -5.35 5.50 11.23
C LEU A 68 -4.25 6.22 10.44
N GLU A 69 -2.98 5.84 10.64
CA GLU A 69 -1.84 6.33 9.86
C GLU A 69 -1.91 5.83 8.40
N ASP A 70 -2.27 4.56 8.19
CA ASP A 70 -2.42 3.91 6.88
C ASP A 70 -3.53 4.53 6.01
N LEU A 71 -4.57 5.10 6.64
CA LEU A 71 -5.62 5.85 5.93
C LEU A 71 -5.09 7.12 5.24
N ASP A 72 -3.91 7.61 5.61
CA ASP A 72 -3.26 8.82 5.10
C ASP A 72 -4.15 10.09 5.17
N VAL A 73 -5.12 10.13 6.10
CA VAL A 73 -6.00 11.29 6.33
C VAL A 73 -5.50 12.16 7.48
N PHE A 74 -4.86 11.57 8.50
CA PHE A 74 -4.42 12.28 9.69
C PHE A 74 -2.93 12.57 9.63
N ARG A 75 -2.53 13.80 9.97
CA ARG A 75 -1.14 14.21 10.15
C ARG A 75 -0.58 13.66 11.45
N SER A 76 -1.38 13.64 12.50
CA SER A 76 -1.05 13.08 13.80
C SER A 76 -2.30 12.57 14.50
N SER A 77 -2.18 11.45 15.21
CA SER A 77 -3.17 10.87 16.10
C SER A 77 -2.54 10.69 17.48
N LEU A 78 -2.98 11.49 18.45
CA LEU A 78 -2.53 11.39 19.84
C LEU A 78 -3.63 10.72 20.66
N PHE A 79 -3.26 9.63 21.33
CA PHE A 79 -4.12 8.90 22.25
C PHE A 79 -3.72 9.25 23.67
N GLU A 80 -4.66 9.77 24.43
CA GLU A 80 -4.55 10.03 25.86
C GLU A 80 -5.53 9.09 26.58
N VAL A 81 -5.02 8.43 27.62
CA VAL A 81 -5.77 7.43 28.38
C VAL A 81 -5.88 7.94 29.80
N ASP A 82 -7.09 8.33 30.19
CA ASP A 82 -7.39 8.92 31.49
C ASP A 82 -8.21 7.97 32.37
N VAL A 83 -8.08 8.12 33.69
CA VAL A 83 -8.87 7.36 34.65
C VAL A 83 -10.34 7.80 34.57
N GLY A 84 -11.23 6.83 34.47
CA GLY A 84 -12.67 7.04 34.43
C GLY A 84 -13.25 7.37 35.82
N SER A 85 -14.49 7.85 35.83
CA SER A 85 -15.14 8.32 37.07
C SER A 85 -16.09 7.29 37.68
N ALA A 86 -16.49 6.26 36.92
CA ALA A 86 -17.50 5.30 37.34
C ALA A 86 -16.98 4.17 38.25
N THR A 87 -15.74 3.71 38.06
CA THR A 87 -15.15 2.59 38.83
C THR A 87 -13.64 2.73 38.87
N SER A 88 -12.95 2.11 39.84
CA SER A 88 -11.46 2.10 39.90
C SER A 88 -10.80 1.59 38.61
N ASP A 89 -11.54 0.79 37.84
CA ASP A 89 -11.06 0.08 36.66
C ASP A 89 -11.61 0.71 35.36
N SER A 90 -12.36 1.82 35.45
CA SER A 90 -12.90 2.49 34.28
C SER A 90 -11.88 3.44 33.66
N VAL A 91 -11.87 3.51 32.33
CA VAL A 91 -10.89 4.29 31.56
C VAL A 91 -11.60 5.08 30.46
N ASN A 92 -11.17 6.33 30.30
CA ASN A 92 -11.61 7.21 29.23
C ASN A 92 -10.50 7.35 28.18
N ILE A 93 -10.88 7.28 26.91
CA ILE A 93 -9.95 7.44 25.79
C ILE A 93 -10.22 8.78 25.13
N ASN A 94 -9.23 9.67 25.19
CA ASN A 94 -9.24 10.96 24.53
C ASN A 94 -8.35 10.88 23.28
N LEU A 95 -8.98 10.95 22.11
CA LEU A 95 -8.31 10.90 20.82
C LEU A 95 -8.29 12.30 20.20
N HIS A 96 -7.10 12.88 20.14
CA HIS A 96 -6.83 14.13 19.45
C HIS A 96 -6.24 13.84 18.07
N VAL A 97 -7.02 14.12 17.02
CA VAL A 97 -6.58 13.96 15.63
C VAL A 97 -6.34 15.30 14.97
N GLN A 98 -5.30 15.38 14.14
CA GLN A 98 -5.06 16.50 13.24
C GLN A 98 -5.23 16.03 11.80
N GLU A 99 -6.27 16.49 11.11
CA GLU A 99 -6.51 16.13 9.71
C GLU A 99 -5.50 16.82 8.76
N LYS A 100 -5.06 16.09 7.72
CA LYS A 100 -4.28 16.66 6.61
C LYS A 100 -5.17 17.56 5.75
N GLY A 101 -4.54 18.47 5.02
CA GLY A 101 -5.23 19.30 4.03
C GLY A 101 -5.94 18.45 2.96
N ALA A 102 -7.07 18.96 2.46
CA ALA A 102 -7.87 18.27 1.43
C ALA A 102 -7.09 17.97 0.16
N HIS A 103 -6.21 18.90 -0.23
CA HIS A 103 -5.44 18.80 -1.46
C HIS A 103 -3.95 18.76 -1.13
N THR A 104 -3.23 17.91 -1.83
CA THR A 104 -1.77 17.93 -1.86
C THR A 104 -1.33 17.88 -3.30
N VAL A 105 -0.48 18.81 -3.68
CA VAL A 105 0.20 18.82 -4.96
C VAL A 105 1.65 18.49 -4.68
N SER A 106 2.18 17.49 -5.38
CA SER A 106 3.58 17.09 -5.30
C SER A 106 4.16 17.07 -6.70
N THR A 107 5.34 17.64 -6.85
CA THR A 107 6.12 17.58 -8.07
C THR A 107 7.40 16.81 -7.77
N SER A 108 7.75 15.85 -8.61
CA SER A 108 8.98 15.08 -8.49
C SER A 108 9.69 15.00 -9.84
N THR A 109 11.00 14.82 -9.79
CA THR A 109 11.82 14.59 -10.98
C THR A 109 12.63 13.33 -10.73
N SER A 110 12.60 12.41 -11.68
CA SER A 110 13.27 11.10 -11.59
C SER A 110 13.96 10.78 -12.90
N VAL A 111 14.89 9.82 -12.88
CA VAL A 111 15.50 9.27 -14.09
C VAL A 111 15.04 7.83 -14.22
N ILE A 112 14.30 7.49 -15.27
CA ILE A 112 13.72 6.17 -15.50
C ILE A 112 14.27 5.65 -16.83
N GLY A 113 14.98 4.52 -16.82
CA GLY A 113 15.53 3.94 -18.06
C GLY A 113 16.52 4.85 -18.79
N GLY A 114 17.18 5.78 -18.08
CA GLY A 114 18.06 6.79 -18.67
C GLY A 114 17.35 8.05 -19.16
N GLU A 115 16.02 8.09 -19.12
CA GLU A 115 15.20 9.25 -19.47
C GLU A 115 14.93 10.09 -18.22
N GLY A 116 15.16 11.40 -18.31
CA GLY A 116 14.73 12.35 -17.28
C GLY A 116 13.21 12.57 -17.36
N CYS A 117 12.51 12.31 -16.26
CA CYS A 117 11.07 12.39 -16.12
C CYS A 117 10.69 13.42 -15.06
N MET A 118 9.66 14.21 -15.36
CA MET A 118 8.98 15.06 -14.39
C MET A 118 7.59 14.49 -14.13
N GLU A 119 7.23 14.36 -12.87
CA GLU A 119 5.93 13.88 -12.43
C GLU A 119 5.24 14.95 -11.58
N LEU A 120 4.01 15.30 -11.96
CA LEU A 120 3.08 16.13 -11.20
C LEU A 120 1.96 15.23 -10.68
N ALA A 121 1.81 15.17 -9.36
CA ALA A 121 0.77 14.43 -8.69
C ALA A 121 -0.12 15.38 -7.88
N TRP A 122 -1.43 15.20 -8.03
CA TRP A 122 -2.46 15.87 -7.24
C TRP A 122 -3.27 14.83 -6.50
N VAL A 123 -3.38 14.98 -5.19
CA VAL A 123 -4.15 14.09 -4.30
C VAL A 123 -5.23 14.91 -3.61
N CYS A 124 -6.48 14.50 -3.81
CA CYS A 124 -7.63 14.98 -3.06
C CYS A 124 -8.04 13.92 -2.04
N ARG A 125 -7.97 14.24 -0.75
CA ARG A 125 -8.24 13.32 0.36
C ARG A 125 -9.58 13.59 1.01
N ASN A 126 -10.19 12.49 1.46
CA ASN A 126 -11.34 12.45 2.33
C ASN A 126 -12.53 13.25 1.78
N ILE A 127 -12.97 12.91 0.56
CA ILE A 127 -14.00 13.68 -0.16
C ILE A 127 -15.38 13.51 0.50
N LEU A 128 -15.70 12.29 0.95
CA LEU A 128 -17.00 11.98 1.54
C LEU A 128 -16.93 11.73 3.06
N GLY A 129 -15.77 12.00 3.67
CA GLY A 129 -15.51 11.77 5.09
C GLY A 129 -15.18 10.32 5.44
N GLY A 130 -15.04 9.42 4.46
CA GLY A 130 -14.74 8.00 4.62
C GLY A 130 -13.29 7.62 4.24
N ALA A 131 -12.36 8.57 4.30
CA ALA A 131 -10.97 8.42 3.86
C ALA A 131 -10.80 8.07 2.37
N GLU A 132 -11.79 8.38 1.53
CA GLU A 132 -11.66 8.20 0.08
C GLU A 132 -10.64 9.16 -0.51
N GLN A 133 -9.89 8.69 -1.51
CA GLN A 133 -8.85 9.48 -2.16
C GLN A 133 -9.00 9.47 -3.68
N ILE A 134 -8.86 10.64 -4.29
CA ILE A 134 -8.67 10.79 -5.73
C ILE A 134 -7.23 11.21 -5.95
N ARG A 135 -6.50 10.50 -6.80
CA ARG A 135 -5.13 10.83 -7.18
C ARG A 135 -5.04 10.97 -8.69
N SER A 136 -4.52 12.09 -9.15
CA SER A 136 -4.23 12.34 -10.55
C SER A 136 -2.74 12.51 -10.71
N THR A 137 -2.12 11.73 -11.60
CA THR A 137 -0.69 11.77 -11.85
C THR A 137 -0.45 12.02 -13.33
N VAL A 138 0.39 13.02 -13.62
CA VAL A 138 0.89 13.34 -14.96
C VAL A 138 2.40 13.18 -14.94
N LEU A 139 2.93 12.32 -15.80
CA LEU A 139 4.36 12.11 -15.99
C LEU A 139 4.73 12.51 -17.42
N VAL A 140 5.80 13.28 -17.56
CA VAL A 140 6.37 13.72 -18.84
C VAL A 140 7.87 13.46 -18.81
N GLY A 141 8.33 12.63 -19.74
CA GLY A 141 9.72 12.30 -19.96
C GLY A 141 10.31 13.06 -21.14
N HIS A 142 11.61 13.34 -21.06
CA HIS A 142 12.33 14.10 -22.08
C HIS A 142 12.43 13.36 -23.43
N GLU A 143 12.38 12.03 -23.44
CA GLU A 143 12.37 11.19 -24.64
C GLU A 143 10.94 10.89 -25.15
N GLN A 144 9.97 11.72 -24.79
CA GLN A 144 8.55 11.59 -25.18
C GLN A 144 7.81 10.45 -24.49
N SER A 145 8.32 9.86 -23.41
CA SER A 145 7.48 9.01 -22.56
C SER A 145 6.49 9.88 -21.79
N ASN A 146 5.23 9.47 -21.73
CA ASN A 146 4.19 10.20 -21.02
C ASN A 146 3.24 9.24 -20.30
N ALA A 147 2.74 9.64 -19.14
CA ALA A 147 1.68 8.89 -18.47
C ALA A 147 0.68 9.82 -17.82
N LEU A 148 -0.60 9.54 -18.03
CA LEU A 148 -1.71 10.14 -17.31
C LEU A 148 -2.41 9.02 -16.55
N LYS A 149 -2.55 9.17 -15.23
CA LYS A 149 -3.22 8.22 -14.36
C LYS A 149 -4.23 8.94 -13.48
N LEU A 150 -5.40 8.35 -13.33
CA LEU A 150 -6.43 8.76 -12.39
C LEU A 150 -6.81 7.56 -11.53
N ASP A 151 -6.51 7.66 -10.23
CA ASP A 151 -6.78 6.64 -9.23
C ASP A 151 -7.89 7.12 -8.29
N LEU A 152 -8.89 6.27 -8.08
CA LEU A 152 -9.97 6.41 -7.12
C LEU A 152 -9.81 5.29 -6.09
N VAL A 153 -9.49 5.65 -4.85
CA VAL A 153 -9.31 4.70 -3.76
C VAL A 153 -10.41 4.91 -2.74
N LYS A 154 -11.10 3.81 -2.41
CA LYS A 154 -12.08 3.76 -1.34
C LYS A 154 -11.67 2.67 -0.34
N PRO A 155 -11.06 3.04 0.80
CA PRO A 155 -10.84 2.09 1.86
C PRO A 155 -12.19 1.63 2.41
N TYR A 156 -12.26 0.39 2.90
CA TYR A 156 -13.45 -0.15 3.57
C TYR A 156 -14.77 -0.05 2.78
N ALA A 157 -14.68 -0.17 1.45
CA ALA A 157 -15.84 -0.49 0.63
C ALA A 157 -16.44 -1.84 1.08
N PHE A 158 -17.77 -1.93 1.13
CA PHE A 158 -18.49 -3.14 1.55
C PHE A 158 -18.00 -3.70 2.89
N ASP A 159 -17.85 -2.81 3.86
CA ASP A 159 -17.30 -3.07 5.17
C ASP A 159 -15.80 -3.40 5.12
N SER A 160 -15.37 -4.58 4.67
CA SER A 160 -13.97 -5.02 4.88
C SER A 160 -13.02 -4.92 3.68
N TYR A 161 -13.48 -4.44 2.52
CA TYR A 161 -12.69 -4.46 1.28
C TYR A 161 -12.19 -3.07 0.89
N ASN A 162 -10.91 -2.96 0.54
CA ASN A 162 -10.34 -1.78 -0.09
C ASN A 162 -10.53 -1.90 -1.59
N LEU A 163 -11.27 -0.95 -2.17
CA LEU A 163 -11.50 -0.87 -3.61
C LEU A 163 -10.59 0.20 -4.22
N HIS A 164 -9.94 -0.15 -5.31
CA HIS A 164 -9.11 0.75 -6.08
C HIS A 164 -9.45 0.67 -7.55
N LEU A 165 -9.83 1.81 -8.12
CA LEU A 165 -10.13 1.98 -9.53
C LEU A 165 -9.05 2.86 -10.14
N ARG A 166 -8.41 2.42 -11.22
CA ARG A 166 -7.39 3.17 -11.95
C ARG A 166 -7.79 3.29 -13.41
N LEU A 167 -7.82 4.52 -13.91
CA LEU A 167 -7.83 4.84 -15.33
C LEU A 167 -6.43 5.30 -15.73
N PHE A 168 -5.92 4.82 -16.85
CA PHE A 168 -4.56 5.16 -17.27
C PHE A 168 -4.44 5.30 -18.78
N HIS A 169 -3.53 6.18 -19.19
CA HIS A 169 -3.02 6.32 -20.54
C HIS A 169 -1.50 6.48 -20.43
N ILE A 170 -0.74 5.54 -20.97
CA ILE A 170 0.71 5.44 -20.83
C ILE A 170 1.31 5.26 -22.22
N GLY A 171 2.15 6.21 -22.64
CA GLY A 171 3.02 6.11 -23.80
C GLY A 171 4.46 5.96 -23.36
N GLN A 172 5.13 4.89 -23.77
CA GLN A 172 6.54 4.66 -23.49
C GLN A 172 7.32 4.60 -24.80
N ASN A 173 8.40 5.39 -24.88
CA ASN A 173 9.23 5.42 -26.06
C ASN A 173 10.47 4.54 -25.87
N PHE A 174 10.52 3.41 -26.56
CA PHE A 174 11.67 2.51 -26.59
C PHE A 174 12.49 2.65 -27.88
N SER A 175 12.35 3.75 -28.62
CA SER A 175 13.00 3.95 -29.92
C SER A 175 14.53 3.78 -29.89
N LYS A 176 15.22 4.20 -28.82
CA LYS A 176 16.68 4.08 -28.69
C LYS A 176 17.16 2.66 -28.36
N THR A 177 16.38 1.91 -27.59
CA THR A 177 16.78 0.58 -27.08
C THR A 177 16.30 -0.54 -28.00
N SER A 178 15.03 -0.49 -28.40
CA SER A 178 14.33 -1.58 -29.09
C SER A 178 13.64 -1.13 -30.39
N GLY A 179 13.54 0.18 -30.64
CA GLY A 179 13.04 0.70 -31.92
C GLY A 179 11.51 0.80 -32.03
N TYR A 180 10.78 0.82 -30.91
CA TYR A 180 9.31 0.92 -30.91
C TYR A 180 8.76 1.88 -29.86
N LYS A 181 7.48 2.23 -29.99
CA LYS A 181 6.69 2.95 -29.00
C LYS A 181 5.54 2.06 -28.52
N ASP A 182 5.33 1.98 -27.21
CA ASP A 182 4.24 1.24 -26.59
C ASP A 182 3.21 2.21 -26.03
N LEU A 183 1.99 2.12 -26.53
CA LEU A 183 0.85 2.92 -26.07
C LEU A 183 -0.16 2.00 -25.40
N ARG A 184 -0.50 2.31 -24.16
CA ARG A 184 -1.45 1.54 -23.35
C ARG A 184 -2.48 2.46 -22.72
N GLU A 185 -3.74 2.17 -22.98
CA GLU A 185 -4.86 2.90 -22.39
C GLU A 185 -5.87 1.93 -21.81
N GLY A 186 -6.36 2.19 -20.61
CA GLY A 186 -7.25 1.24 -19.97
C GLY A 186 -7.64 1.56 -18.55
N LEU A 187 -8.16 0.50 -17.93
CA LEU A 187 -8.85 0.47 -16.67
C LEU A 187 -8.30 -0.70 -15.86
N ILE A 188 -8.06 -0.48 -14.57
CA ILE A 188 -7.79 -1.53 -13.59
C ILE A 188 -8.75 -1.36 -12.42
N ILE A 189 -9.43 -2.44 -12.04
CA ILE A 189 -10.23 -2.51 -10.82
C ILE A 189 -9.53 -3.50 -9.89
N SER A 190 -9.22 -3.08 -8.68
CA SER A 190 -8.56 -3.91 -7.68
C SER A 190 -9.35 -3.95 -6.38
N ALA A 191 -9.37 -5.12 -5.75
CA ALA A 191 -9.98 -5.35 -4.46
C ALA A 191 -9.02 -6.13 -3.58
N SER A 192 -8.85 -5.68 -2.34
CA SER A 192 -8.14 -6.41 -1.28
C SER A 192 -8.95 -6.33 0.00
N GLN A 193 -8.89 -7.37 0.83
CA GLN A 193 -9.47 -7.28 2.16
C GLN A 193 -8.48 -6.55 3.08
N ALA A 194 -8.99 -5.75 4.01
CA ALA A 194 -8.16 -5.11 5.04
C ALA A 194 -7.30 -6.15 5.76
N GLN A 195 -6.01 -5.87 5.92
CA GLN A 195 -5.01 -6.77 6.55
C GLN A 195 -4.80 -8.12 5.83
N SER A 196 -5.35 -8.32 4.63
CA SER A 196 -5.10 -9.51 3.84
C SER A 196 -3.86 -9.33 2.95
N PRO A 197 -3.00 -10.35 2.83
CA PRO A 197 -1.86 -10.32 1.92
C PRO A 197 -2.27 -10.48 0.44
N HIS A 198 -3.57 -10.69 0.16
CA HIS A 198 -4.09 -10.95 -1.18
C HIS A 198 -4.73 -9.71 -1.81
N LEU A 199 -4.30 -9.41 -3.03
CA LEU A 199 -4.86 -8.39 -3.91
C LEU A 199 -5.35 -9.06 -5.20
N PHE A 200 -6.61 -8.84 -5.53
CA PHE A 200 -7.20 -9.28 -6.79
C PHE A 200 -7.43 -8.07 -7.67
N SER A 201 -7.00 -8.15 -8.92
CA SER A 201 -7.14 -7.06 -9.88
C SER A 201 -7.67 -7.59 -11.21
N TYR A 202 -8.50 -6.79 -11.86
CA TYR A 202 -8.95 -7.03 -13.21
C TYR A 202 -8.54 -5.83 -14.08
N GLU A 203 -7.78 -6.11 -15.12
CA GLU A 203 -7.26 -5.13 -16.07
C GLU A 203 -7.97 -5.30 -17.42
N LEU A 204 -8.46 -4.19 -17.96
CA LEU A 204 -8.95 -4.08 -19.33
C LEU A 204 -8.20 -2.94 -20.01
N CYS A 205 -7.37 -3.24 -21.00
CA CYS A 205 -6.59 -2.21 -21.70
C CYS A 205 -6.50 -2.46 -23.20
N LYS A 206 -6.46 -1.38 -23.96
CA LYS A 206 -6.05 -1.39 -25.36
C LYS A 206 -4.57 -1.10 -25.41
N ARG A 207 -3.86 -1.88 -26.20
CA ARG A 207 -2.41 -1.78 -26.39
C ARG A 207 -2.13 -1.55 -27.86
N SER A 208 -1.16 -0.70 -28.17
CA SER A 208 -0.70 -0.45 -29.53
C SER A 208 0.82 -0.35 -29.49
N VAL A 209 1.48 -1.11 -30.35
CA VAL A 209 2.92 -0.97 -30.58
C VAL A 209 3.12 -0.33 -31.94
N GLU A 210 3.85 0.77 -31.96
CA GLU A 210 4.18 1.52 -33.17
C GLU A 210 5.68 1.39 -33.46
N ALA A 211 6.01 1.04 -34.70
CA ALA A 211 7.39 1.01 -35.16
C ALA A 211 7.97 2.43 -35.17
N ALA A 212 9.10 2.64 -34.49
CA ALA A 212 9.75 3.95 -34.45
C ALA A 212 10.77 4.15 -35.59
N SER A 213 11.08 3.12 -36.39
CA SER A 213 11.99 3.22 -37.54
C SER A 213 11.64 2.25 -38.68
N VAL A 214 11.98 2.60 -39.93
CA VAL A 214 11.76 1.73 -41.11
C VAL A 214 12.55 0.40 -41.02
N THR A 215 13.60 0.38 -40.19
CA THR A 215 14.50 -0.76 -39.98
C THR A 215 14.06 -1.67 -38.83
N SER A 216 13.08 -1.27 -38.00
CA SER A 216 12.60 -2.10 -36.89
C SER A 216 11.79 -3.27 -37.44
N LYS A 217 12.40 -4.46 -37.45
CA LYS A 217 11.74 -5.74 -37.75
C LYS A 217 10.93 -6.22 -36.53
N GLU A 218 10.01 -5.40 -36.04
CA GLU A 218 9.11 -5.86 -34.99
C GLU A 218 7.81 -6.38 -35.62
N PRO A 219 7.50 -7.68 -35.45
CA PRO A 219 6.37 -8.32 -36.13
C PRO A 219 4.99 -7.96 -35.54
N ASP A 220 4.93 -7.08 -34.54
CA ASP A 220 3.74 -6.81 -33.72
C ASP A 220 3.32 -5.33 -33.77
N ALA A 221 3.51 -4.63 -34.91
CA ALA A 221 2.92 -3.31 -35.15
C ALA A 221 1.40 -3.44 -35.31
N ASP A 222 0.71 -3.74 -34.22
CA ASP A 222 -0.71 -4.05 -34.19
C ASP A 222 -1.33 -3.53 -32.89
N SER A 223 -2.62 -3.24 -32.94
CA SER A 223 -3.40 -2.82 -31.78
C SER A 223 -4.21 -3.98 -31.25
N SER A 224 -4.12 -4.27 -29.96
CA SER A 224 -4.79 -5.43 -29.35
C SER A 224 -5.36 -5.08 -27.99
N TRP A 225 -6.58 -5.56 -27.75
CA TRP A 225 -7.18 -5.53 -26.42
C TRP A 225 -6.56 -6.59 -25.51
N LYS A 226 -6.51 -6.27 -24.23
CA LYS A 226 -6.12 -7.16 -23.14
C LYS A 226 -7.23 -7.13 -22.11
N SER A 227 -7.73 -8.30 -21.77
CA SER A 227 -8.37 -8.52 -20.49
C SER A 227 -7.49 -9.46 -19.68
N ALA A 228 -7.24 -9.10 -18.43
CA ALA A 228 -6.37 -9.86 -17.54
C ALA A 228 -6.95 -9.93 -16.14
N LEU A 229 -7.03 -11.14 -15.59
CA LEU A 229 -7.25 -11.36 -14.17
C LEU A 229 -5.90 -11.54 -13.50
N GLN A 230 -5.68 -10.77 -12.44
CA GLN A 230 -4.43 -10.69 -11.72
C GLN A 230 -4.67 -11.03 -10.25
N HIS A 231 -3.77 -11.83 -9.68
CA HIS A 231 -3.72 -12.13 -8.25
C HIS A 231 -2.31 -11.85 -7.76
N THR A 232 -2.19 -10.99 -6.76
CA THR A 232 -0.93 -10.69 -6.09
C THR A 232 -1.03 -11.11 -4.64
N PHE A 233 -0.05 -11.89 -4.19
CA PHE A 233 0.18 -12.21 -2.79
C PHE A 233 1.47 -11.54 -2.33
N VAL A 234 1.41 -10.82 -1.20
CA VAL A 234 2.56 -10.17 -0.57
C VAL A 234 2.64 -10.57 0.89
N ASP A 235 3.77 -11.17 1.27
CA ASP A 235 4.14 -11.42 2.67
C ASP A 235 5.44 -10.65 2.97
N ASP A 236 5.36 -9.66 3.85
CA ASP A 236 6.49 -8.83 4.25
C ASP A 236 6.66 -8.89 5.76
N SER A 237 7.80 -9.40 6.18
CA SER A 237 8.19 -9.56 7.59
C SER A 237 9.51 -8.84 7.90
N ARG A 238 9.94 -7.95 7.00
CA ARG A 238 11.16 -7.15 7.19
C ARG A 238 10.96 -6.17 8.35
N ASP A 239 12.06 -5.91 9.06
CA ASP A 239 12.11 -4.93 10.15
C ASP A 239 11.93 -3.49 9.65
N ASP A 240 12.61 -3.14 8.56
CA ASP A 240 12.49 -1.85 7.88
C ASP A 240 12.29 -2.06 6.38
N PRO A 241 11.23 -1.50 5.75
CA PRO A 241 10.99 -1.66 4.31
C PRO A 241 12.03 -1.00 3.39
N LEU A 242 12.72 0.05 3.88
CA LEU A 242 13.70 0.83 3.13
C LEU A 242 15.13 0.32 3.34
N LEU A 243 15.49 -0.03 4.58
CA LEU A 243 16.82 -0.52 4.96
C LEU A 243 16.74 -1.81 5.81
N PRO A 244 16.24 -2.90 5.23
CA PRO A 244 16.02 -4.15 5.97
C PRO A 244 17.33 -4.77 6.47
N SER A 245 17.34 -5.16 7.75
CA SER A 245 18.44 -5.90 8.37
C SER A 245 18.04 -7.32 8.76
N VAL A 246 16.76 -7.56 9.02
CA VAL A 246 16.22 -8.86 9.43
C VAL A 246 14.87 -9.10 8.75
N GLY A 247 14.64 -10.34 8.32
CA GLY A 247 13.32 -10.80 7.88
C GLY A 247 13.30 -11.22 6.42
N ARG A 248 12.09 -11.41 5.90
CA ARG A 248 11.87 -11.86 4.51
C ARG A 248 10.76 -11.08 3.83
N PHE A 249 10.86 -11.01 2.52
CA PHE A 249 9.82 -10.48 1.63
C PHE A 249 9.56 -11.51 0.53
N ILE A 250 8.29 -11.84 0.33
CA ILE A 250 7.83 -12.72 -0.75
C ILE A 250 6.69 -12.04 -1.47
N ARG A 251 6.81 -11.91 -2.79
CA ARG A 251 5.73 -11.43 -3.65
C ARG A 251 5.51 -12.40 -4.81
N SER A 252 4.29 -12.91 -4.90
CA SER A 252 3.85 -13.77 -6.00
C SER A 252 2.77 -13.05 -6.79
N ALA A 253 3.02 -12.76 -8.06
CA ALA A 253 2.09 -12.10 -8.97
C ALA A 253 1.73 -13.06 -10.10
N PHE A 254 0.48 -13.50 -10.13
CA PHE A 254 -0.10 -14.35 -11.17
C PHE A 254 -1.02 -13.51 -12.05
N GLU A 255 -0.95 -13.71 -13.36
CA GLU A 255 -1.77 -13.05 -14.35
C GLU A 255 -2.20 -14.07 -15.40
N ILE A 256 -3.47 -14.01 -15.78
CA ILE A 256 -4.03 -14.82 -16.84
C ILE A 256 -4.93 -13.95 -17.71
N THR A 257 -4.81 -14.09 -19.03
CA THR A 257 -5.46 -13.18 -19.99
C THR A 257 -6.53 -13.87 -20.83
N GLY A 258 -7.16 -13.16 -21.78
CA GLY A 258 -7.82 -13.80 -22.93
C GLY A 258 -9.32 -14.09 -22.81
N TRP A 259 -9.99 -13.72 -21.71
CA TRP A 259 -11.45 -13.91 -21.56
C TRP A 259 -12.30 -13.03 -22.49
N PHE A 260 -11.76 -11.92 -23.00
CA PHE A 260 -12.48 -10.96 -23.85
C PHE A 260 -11.72 -10.67 -25.16
N GLY A 261 -11.01 -11.68 -25.68
CA GLY A 261 -10.22 -11.56 -26.90
C GLY A 261 -8.77 -11.14 -26.65
N GLY A 262 -8.02 -10.97 -27.75
CA GLY A 262 -6.58 -10.72 -27.71
C GLY A 262 -5.74 -11.99 -27.56
N ARG A 263 -4.52 -11.84 -27.02
CA ARG A 263 -3.55 -12.93 -26.86
C ARG A 263 -3.75 -13.62 -25.52
N TYR A 264 -3.91 -14.96 -25.55
CA TYR A 264 -4.13 -15.77 -24.36
C TYR A 264 -2.82 -16.34 -23.83
N PHE A 265 -2.46 -15.95 -22.62
CA PHE A 265 -1.30 -16.45 -21.91
C PHE A 265 -1.55 -16.45 -20.41
N TRP A 266 -0.69 -17.16 -19.69
CA TRP A 266 -0.52 -16.94 -18.27
C TRP A 266 0.91 -16.49 -18.00
N ARG A 267 1.04 -15.67 -16.96
CA ARG A 267 2.29 -15.10 -16.49
C ARG A 267 2.35 -15.23 -14.99
N HIS A 268 3.49 -15.65 -14.47
CA HIS A 268 3.75 -15.73 -13.04
C HIS A 268 5.11 -15.15 -12.74
N GLN A 269 5.17 -14.30 -11.72
CA GLN A 269 6.39 -13.66 -11.26
C GLN A 269 6.49 -13.88 -9.75
N LEU A 270 7.63 -14.40 -9.32
CA LEU A 270 7.96 -14.63 -7.92
C LEU A 270 9.19 -13.78 -7.57
N GLU A 271 9.03 -12.88 -6.61
CA GLU A 271 10.09 -12.04 -6.05
C GLU A 271 10.33 -12.49 -4.61
N GLY A 272 11.60 -12.70 -4.24
CA GLY A 272 12.00 -13.11 -2.91
C GLY A 272 13.18 -12.29 -2.40
N GLN A 273 13.12 -11.88 -1.14
CA GLN A 273 14.24 -11.27 -0.42
C GLN A 273 14.37 -11.90 0.97
N LEU A 274 15.60 -12.11 1.40
CA LEU A 274 15.94 -12.66 2.70
C LEU A 274 17.09 -11.84 3.31
N HIS A 275 16.88 -11.32 4.51
CA HIS A 275 17.85 -10.50 5.24
C HIS A 275 18.19 -11.19 6.56
N VAL A 276 19.48 -11.49 6.75
CA VAL A 276 19.99 -12.20 7.93
C VAL A 276 21.09 -11.37 8.59
N PRO A 277 20.99 -11.05 9.88
CA PRO A 277 22.03 -10.33 10.59
C PRO A 277 23.21 -11.27 10.85
N VAL A 278 24.41 -10.87 10.40
CA VAL A 278 25.66 -11.65 10.58
C VAL A 278 26.48 -11.11 11.76
N ALA A 279 26.43 -9.80 11.99
CA ALA A 279 27.08 -9.12 13.11
C ALA A 279 26.23 -7.92 13.56
N SER A 280 26.62 -7.26 14.66
CA SER A 280 25.86 -6.16 15.27
C SER A 280 25.55 -4.97 14.35
N ARG A 281 26.28 -4.81 13.24
CA ARG A 281 26.06 -3.76 12.22
C ARG A 281 26.19 -4.26 10.79
N THR A 282 26.03 -5.57 10.57
CA THR A 282 26.23 -6.18 9.26
C THR A 282 25.13 -7.21 9.00
N SER A 283 24.38 -6.99 7.93
CA SER A 283 23.37 -7.93 7.43
C SER A 283 23.80 -8.49 6.07
N LEU A 284 23.47 -9.76 5.84
CA LEU A 284 23.56 -10.40 4.55
C LEU A 284 22.17 -10.39 3.92
N SER A 285 22.08 -9.91 2.69
CA SER A 285 20.83 -9.79 1.94
C SER A 285 20.91 -10.65 0.69
N LEU A 286 19.96 -11.56 0.53
CA LEU A 286 19.77 -12.36 -0.68
C LEU A 286 18.48 -11.90 -1.37
N PHE A 287 18.54 -11.66 -2.68
CA PHE A 287 17.41 -11.25 -3.50
C PHE A 287 17.35 -12.09 -4.77
N GLY A 288 16.14 -12.36 -5.26
CA GLY A 288 15.94 -13.12 -6.48
C GLY A 288 14.54 -12.92 -7.06
N THR A 289 14.47 -12.93 -8.39
CA THR A 289 13.23 -12.83 -9.14
C THR A 289 13.16 -13.97 -10.16
N LEU A 290 12.04 -14.67 -10.20
CA LEU A 290 11.75 -15.73 -11.16
C LEU A 290 10.48 -15.35 -11.94
N GLY A 291 10.51 -15.51 -13.26
CA GLY A 291 9.38 -15.21 -14.13
C GLY A 291 9.10 -16.34 -15.10
N MET A 292 7.82 -16.73 -15.23
CA MET A 292 7.35 -17.70 -16.22
C MET A 292 6.23 -17.06 -17.05
N LEU A 293 6.31 -17.21 -18.38
CA LEU A 293 5.33 -16.71 -19.33
C LEU A 293 5.08 -17.79 -20.37
N GLN A 294 3.84 -18.22 -20.52
CA GLN A 294 3.47 -19.25 -21.48
C GLN A 294 2.18 -18.89 -22.20
N ALA A 295 2.24 -18.93 -23.52
CA ALA A 295 1.07 -18.79 -24.37
C ALA A 295 0.15 -20.01 -24.21
N LEU A 296 -1.13 -19.74 -24.02
CA LEU A 296 -2.20 -20.76 -23.94
C LEU A 296 -2.94 -20.90 -25.27
N SER A 297 -2.74 -19.95 -26.19
CA SER A 297 -3.18 -20.07 -27.59
C SER A 297 -1.97 -20.18 -28.53
N GLY A 298 -2.23 -20.47 -29.81
CA GLY A 298 -1.19 -20.50 -30.85
C GLY A 298 -0.55 -19.13 -31.16
N HIS A 299 -1.04 -18.04 -30.56
CA HIS A 299 -0.50 -16.70 -30.75
C HIS A 299 0.51 -16.35 -29.65
N LYS A 300 1.67 -15.84 -30.04
CA LYS A 300 2.71 -15.43 -29.09
C LYS A 300 2.25 -14.24 -28.24
N PRO A 301 2.65 -14.12 -26.96
CA PRO A 301 2.35 -12.95 -26.13
C PRO A 301 2.89 -11.67 -26.76
N PHE A 302 2.30 -10.52 -26.40
CA PHE A 302 2.70 -9.22 -26.94
C PHE A 302 4.10 -8.85 -26.42
N VAL A 303 4.85 -8.02 -27.14
CA VAL A 303 6.21 -7.64 -26.72
C VAL A 303 6.19 -6.97 -25.34
N SER A 304 5.18 -6.15 -25.04
CA SER A 304 5.01 -5.52 -23.72
C SER A 304 4.61 -6.47 -22.59
N ASP A 305 4.27 -7.74 -22.88
CA ASP A 305 4.00 -8.76 -21.86
C ASP A 305 5.24 -9.60 -21.50
N ARG A 306 6.34 -9.44 -22.25
CA ARG A 306 7.57 -10.22 -22.04
C ARG A 306 8.34 -9.73 -20.82
N PHE A 307 9.10 -10.62 -20.21
CA PHE A 307 10.07 -10.25 -19.19
C PHE A 307 11.32 -9.68 -19.86
N PHE A 308 11.78 -8.54 -19.34
CA PHE A 308 13.05 -7.94 -19.71
C PHE A 308 14.01 -8.11 -18.53
N VAL A 309 15.19 -8.65 -18.80
CA VAL A 309 16.28 -8.76 -17.83
C VAL A 309 17.36 -7.77 -18.25
N GLY A 310 17.73 -6.86 -17.36
CA GLY A 310 18.57 -5.72 -17.70
C GLY A 310 18.41 -4.54 -16.72
N GLY A 311 19.51 -3.85 -16.44
CA GLY A 311 19.51 -2.62 -15.64
C GLY A 311 19.63 -2.85 -14.13
N PRO A 312 19.75 -1.75 -13.36
CA PRO A 312 20.16 -1.77 -11.95
C PRO A 312 19.18 -2.44 -10.98
N LEU A 313 17.98 -2.81 -11.44
CA LEU A 313 16.94 -3.47 -10.64
C LEU A 313 16.82 -4.98 -10.91
N SER A 314 17.52 -5.51 -11.92
CA SER A 314 17.41 -6.93 -12.30
C SER A 314 18.75 -7.64 -12.53
N LEU A 315 19.88 -6.91 -12.47
CA LEU A 315 21.26 -7.42 -12.57
C LEU A 315 22.10 -6.92 -11.40
#